data_AF-A0A1X2GS87-F1
#
_entry.id   AF-A0A1X2GS87-F1
#
_cell.length_a   1.000
_cell.length_b   1.000
_cell.length_c   1.000
_cell.angle_alpha   90.00
_cell.angle_beta   90.00
_cell.angle_gamma   90.00
#
_symmetry.space_group_name_H-M   'P 1'
#
loop_
_entity.id
_entity.type
_entity.pdbx_description
1 polymer ?
#
loop_
_entity_poly.entity_id
_entity_poly.type
_entity_poly.pdbx_seq_one_letter_code
_entity_poly.pdbx_strand_id
1 'polypeptide(L)'
;MTQWFLGPSLIDRIYVLSGGGCHPRAGVVSTMEQVQSLSVARTQSYCRGLGGQWSGGHDVSGHCVMLIHASLFFWEELSWLFYTTPVYYQLKSTAVNAWRSVNAILAVLVLSWWMMVMTAVYFHGHNELLTGSIFGVLGWAILYLGLFPRVPQIGLPSRTL
;
A
#
# COMPACT_ATOMS: atom_id res chain seq x y z
N MET A 1 1.19 14.51 7.33
CA MET A 1 2.29 13.70 7.89
C MET A 1 2.05 13.53 9.38
N THR A 2 1.93 12.29 9.85
CA THR A 2 1.59 11.94 11.24
C THR A 2 2.82 12.12 12.14
N GLN A 3 3.18 13.37 12.46
CA GLN A 3 4.13 13.62 13.55
C GLN A 3 3.41 13.31 14.87
N TRP A 4 3.54 12.07 15.33
CA TRP A 4 3.15 11.67 16.67
C TRP A 4 4.16 12.20 17.69
N PHE A 5 3.75 12.27 18.95
CA PHE A 5 4.54 12.74 20.11
C PHE A 5 5.92 12.05 20.28
N LEU A 6 6.20 10.98 19.51
CA LEU A 6 7.40 10.15 19.57
C LEU A 6 8.45 10.48 18.48
N GLY A 7 8.36 11.63 17.81
CA GLY A 7 9.37 12.07 16.83
C GLY A 7 9.09 11.59 15.40
N PRO A 8 10.14 11.41 14.55
CA PRO A 8 9.98 10.99 13.16
C PRO A 8 9.25 9.66 13.04
N SER A 9 8.47 9.50 11.97
CA SER A 9 7.67 8.28 11.73
C SER A 9 8.57 7.05 11.65
N LEU A 10 8.02 5.87 11.94
CA LEU A 10 8.76 4.61 11.80
C LEU A 10 9.35 4.46 10.38
N ILE A 11 8.61 4.90 9.37
CA ILE A 11 9.03 4.88 7.97
C ILE A 11 10.22 5.81 7.75
N ASP A 12 10.19 7.05 8.26
CA ASP A 12 11.33 7.97 8.17
C ASP A 12 12.60 7.38 8.83
N ARG A 13 12.44 6.67 9.94
CA ARG A 13 13.57 6.00 10.62
C ARG A 13 14.14 4.88 9.78
N ILE A 14 13.30 4.00 9.24
CA ILE A 14 13.74 2.91 8.36
C ILE A 14 14.42 3.50 7.11
N TYR A 15 13.88 4.60 6.58
CA TYR A 15 14.41 5.24 5.40
C TYR A 15 15.80 5.86 5.63
N VAL A 16 16.02 6.48 6.79
CA VAL A 16 17.36 6.93 7.20
C VAL A 16 18.30 5.76 7.52
N LEU A 17 17.81 4.73 8.23
CA LEU A 17 18.61 3.56 8.61
C LEU A 17 19.10 2.76 7.40
N SER A 18 18.32 2.74 6.32
CA SER A 18 18.68 2.13 5.04
C SER A 18 19.64 2.99 4.20
N GLY A 19 20.14 4.11 4.75
CA GLY A 19 21.13 4.96 4.10
C GLY A 19 20.56 6.20 3.40
N GLY A 20 19.29 6.54 3.65
CA GLY A 20 18.68 7.77 3.14
C GLY A 20 19.22 9.01 3.86
N GLY A 21 19.58 10.03 3.10
CA GLY A 21 20.17 11.25 3.64
C GLY A 21 19.83 12.51 2.83
N CYS A 22 19.87 13.65 3.52
CA CYS A 22 19.70 14.95 2.90
C CYS A 22 21.03 15.48 2.39
N HIS A 23 21.07 15.85 1.11
CA HIS A 23 22.23 16.43 0.44
C HIS A 23 21.96 17.89 0.04
N PRO A 24 22.96 18.77 0.13
CA PRO A 24 22.82 20.16 -0.31
C PRO A 24 22.61 20.21 -1.82
N ARG A 25 21.61 20.99 -2.25
CA ARG A 25 21.37 21.25 -3.67
C ARG A 25 22.23 22.43 -4.12
N ALA A 26 23.10 22.18 -5.09
CA ALA A 26 23.99 23.20 -5.66
C ALA A 26 23.17 24.42 -6.14
N GLY A 27 23.56 25.61 -5.69
CA GLY A 27 22.90 26.88 -6.04
C GLY A 27 21.73 27.31 -5.14
N VAL A 28 21.27 26.46 -4.21
CA VAL A 28 20.19 26.81 -3.25
C VAL A 28 20.72 26.92 -1.83
N VAL A 29 21.64 26.02 -1.45
CA VAL A 29 22.24 25.98 -0.12
C VAL A 29 23.69 26.43 -0.24
N SER A 30 24.01 27.61 0.29
CA SER A 30 25.34 28.24 0.15
C SER A 30 25.98 28.62 1.49
N THR A 31 25.22 28.65 2.58
CA THR A 31 25.73 29.02 3.91
C THR A 31 26.06 27.78 4.75
N MET A 32 27.12 27.86 5.56
CA MET A 32 27.54 26.78 6.47
C MET A 32 26.45 26.43 7.50
N GLU A 33 25.66 27.43 7.92
CA GLU A 33 24.53 27.26 8.84
C GLU A 33 23.42 26.39 8.23
N GLN A 34 23.09 26.61 6.96
CA GLN A 34 22.11 25.77 6.25
C GLN A 34 22.62 24.34 6.06
N VAL A 35 23.91 24.15 5.76
CA VAL A 35 24.52 22.81 5.62
C VAL A 35 24.43 22.03 6.94
N GLN A 36 24.63 22.69 8.07
CA GLN A 36 24.49 22.06 9.39
C GLN A 36 23.03 21.72 9.72
N SER A 37 22.07 22.53 9.29
CA SER A 37 20.65 22.21 9.43
C SER A 37 20.21 21.03 8.53
N LEU A 38 20.80 20.90 7.34
CA LEU A 38 20.56 19.78 6.42
C LEU A 38 21.10 18.45 6.96
N SER A 39 22.26 18.43 7.62
CA SER A 39 22.85 17.19 8.14
C SER A 39 22.06 16.59 9.31
N VAL A 40 21.27 17.41 10.00
CA VAL A 40 20.35 17.02 11.07
C VAL A 40 18.98 16.60 10.51
N ALA A 41 18.70 16.85 9.22
CA ALA A 41 17.44 16.50 8.59
C ALA A 41 17.24 14.98 8.51
N ARG A 42 16.41 14.43 9.41
CA ARG A 42 16.03 13.00 9.45
C ARG A 42 14.74 12.67 8.70
N THR A 43 14.12 13.65 8.04
CA THR A 43 12.89 13.43 7.25
C THR A 43 13.03 14.10 5.88
N GLN A 44 12.47 13.45 4.86
CA GLN A 44 12.53 13.93 3.48
C GLN A 44 11.77 15.26 3.29
N SER A 45 10.65 15.44 3.98
CA SER A 45 9.85 16.66 3.95
C SER A 45 10.61 17.85 4.54
N TYR A 46 11.30 17.65 5.66
CA TYR A 46 12.14 18.68 6.27
C TYR A 46 13.36 19.01 5.41
N CYS A 47 14.02 18.00 4.84
CA CYS A 47 15.13 18.20 3.89
C CYS A 47 14.71 19.05 2.68
N ARG A 48 13.57 18.73 2.07
CA ARG A 48 13.02 19.50 0.94
C ARG A 48 12.59 20.91 1.35
N GLY A 49 12.07 21.07 2.57
CA GLY A 49 11.71 22.37 3.14
C GLY A 49 12.92 23.31 3.31
N LEU A 50 14.10 22.75 3.59
CA LEU A 50 15.37 23.49 3.67
C LEU A 50 16.02 23.72 2.28
N GLY A 51 15.37 23.31 1.19
CA GLY A 51 15.94 23.40 -0.16
C GLY A 51 16.96 22.29 -0.50
N GLY A 52 17.10 21.30 0.37
CA GLY A 52 17.95 20.12 0.16
C GLY A 52 17.33 19.09 -0.78
N GLN A 53 18.18 18.24 -1.34
CA GLN A 53 17.79 17.09 -2.13
C GLN A 53 18.00 15.82 -1.30
N TRP A 54 16.95 15.03 -1.13
CA TRP A 54 17.08 13.71 -0.51
C TRP A 54 17.62 12.71 -1.52
N SER A 55 18.58 11.88 -1.10
CA SER A 55 19.10 10.77 -1.92
C SER A 55 19.43 9.56 -1.06
N GLY A 56 19.36 8.38 -1.68
CA GLY A 56 19.58 7.09 -1.02
C GLY A 56 18.42 6.64 -0.13
N GLY A 57 18.65 5.54 0.58
CA GLY A 57 17.67 4.88 1.43
C GLY A 57 16.73 3.96 0.66
N HIS A 58 16.04 3.10 1.40
CA HIS A 58 15.02 2.19 0.91
C HIS A 58 13.64 2.72 1.30
N ASP A 59 12.91 3.26 0.33
CA ASP A 59 11.53 3.73 0.53
C ASP A 59 10.54 2.62 0.15
N VAL A 60 9.78 2.13 1.11
CA VAL A 60 8.77 1.10 0.84
C VAL A 60 7.60 1.77 0.11
N SER A 61 7.28 1.30 -1.10
CA SER A 61 6.17 1.86 -1.86
C SER A 61 4.83 1.57 -1.17
N GLY A 62 4.29 2.57 -0.47
CA GLY A 62 3.00 2.46 0.20
C GLY A 62 1.84 2.19 -0.77
N HIS A 63 1.89 2.74 -1.98
CA HIS A 63 0.91 2.46 -3.03
C HIS A 63 0.93 0.98 -3.43
N CYS A 64 2.12 0.39 -3.56
CA CYS A 64 2.28 -1.04 -3.82
C CYS A 64 1.63 -1.89 -2.72
N VAL A 65 1.93 -1.58 -1.44
CA VAL A 65 1.34 -2.28 -0.29
C VAL A 65 -0.18 -2.23 -0.32
N MET A 66 -0.75 -1.04 -0.48
CA MET A 66 -2.21 -0.83 -0.48
C MET A 66 -2.90 -1.54 -1.65
N LEU A 67 -2.35 -1.42 -2.88
CA LEU A 67 -2.94 -2.01 -4.07
C LEU A 67 -2.90 -3.54 -4.04
N ILE A 68 -1.81 -4.14 -3.58
CA ILE A 68 -1.69 -5.60 -3.43
C ILE A 68 -2.63 -6.10 -2.33
N HIS A 69 -2.65 -5.44 -1.18
CA HIS A 69 -3.53 -5.82 -0.07
C HIS A 69 -5.01 -5.74 -0.47
N ALA A 70 -5.43 -4.65 -1.11
CA ALA A 70 -6.80 -4.48 -1.59
C ALA A 70 -7.16 -5.50 -2.68
N SER A 71 -6.22 -5.82 -3.58
CA SER A 71 -6.45 -6.81 -4.64
C SER A 71 -6.67 -8.21 -4.05
N LEU A 72 -5.88 -8.61 -3.05
CA LEU A 72 -6.05 -9.89 -2.36
C LEU A 72 -7.37 -9.93 -1.57
N PHE A 73 -7.72 -8.84 -0.88
CA PHE A 73 -9.01 -8.72 -0.20
C PHE A 73 -10.18 -8.93 -1.16
N PHE A 74 -10.22 -8.20 -2.29
CA PHE A 74 -11.29 -8.37 -3.28
C PHE A 74 -11.29 -9.77 -3.90
N TRP A 75 -10.12 -10.40 -4.06
CA TRP A 75 -10.04 -11.76 -4.57
C TRP A 75 -10.69 -12.76 -3.60
N GLU A 76 -10.47 -12.65 -2.29
CA GLU A 76 -11.13 -13.51 -1.30
C GLU A 76 -12.65 -13.36 -1.37
N GLU A 77 -13.16 -12.13 -1.46
CA GLU A 77 -14.60 -11.85 -1.55
C GLU A 77 -15.24 -12.29 -2.87
N LEU A 78 -14.48 -12.43 -3.96
CA LEU A 78 -15.00 -12.86 -5.26
C LEU A 78 -14.75 -14.34 -5.57
N SER A 79 -13.74 -14.96 -4.97
CA SER A 79 -13.25 -16.29 -5.37
C SER A 79 -14.34 -17.37 -5.36
N TRP A 80 -15.19 -17.39 -4.33
CA TRP A 80 -16.27 -18.36 -4.17
C TRP A 80 -17.31 -18.32 -5.30
N LEU A 81 -17.53 -17.14 -5.90
CA LEU A 81 -18.44 -16.98 -7.05
C LEU A 81 -17.94 -17.75 -8.28
N PHE A 82 -16.63 -17.82 -8.46
CA PHE A 82 -16.00 -18.51 -9.60
C PHE A 82 -15.84 -20.02 -9.36
N TYR A 83 -15.78 -20.46 -8.11
CA TYR A 83 -15.76 -21.89 -7.78
C TYR A 83 -17.14 -22.56 -7.89
N THR A 84 -18.23 -21.80 -7.79
CA THR A 84 -19.60 -22.33 -7.77
C THR A 84 -20.39 -21.88 -9.01
N THR A 85 -20.37 -22.69 -10.08
CA THR A 85 -21.09 -22.41 -11.34
C THR A 85 -22.58 -22.12 -11.19
N PRO A 86 -23.41 -22.83 -10.37
CA PRO A 86 -24.83 -22.52 -10.30
C PRO A 86 -25.11 -21.14 -9.68
N VAL A 87 -24.31 -20.73 -8.69
CA VAL A 87 -24.42 -19.42 -8.04
C VAL A 87 -24.08 -18.31 -9.02
N TYR A 88 -23.06 -18.48 -9.86
CA TYR A 88 -22.70 -17.51 -10.88
C TYR A 88 -23.86 -17.23 -11.84
N TYR A 89 -24.47 -18.29 -12.41
CA TYR A 89 -25.59 -18.13 -13.33
C TYR A 89 -26.83 -17.55 -12.64
N GLN A 90 -27.11 -17.96 -11.40
CA GLN A 90 -28.24 -17.46 -10.62
C GLN A 90 -28.07 -15.98 -10.26
N LEU A 91 -26.87 -15.55 -9.85
CA LEU A 91 -26.56 -14.15 -9.54
C LEU A 91 -26.72 -13.27 -10.77
N LYS A 92 -26.22 -13.74 -11.92
CA LYS A 92 -26.29 -13.03 -13.20
C LYS A 92 -27.74 -12.85 -13.69
N SER A 93 -28.61 -13.84 -13.48
CA SER A 93 -30.00 -13.78 -13.96
C SER A 93 -30.95 -13.08 -13.00
N THR A 94 -30.75 -13.25 -11.69
CA THR A 94 -31.75 -12.87 -10.67
C THR A 94 -31.41 -11.55 -9.98
N ALA A 95 -30.11 -11.22 -9.84
CA ALA A 95 -29.63 -10.13 -9.00
C ALA A 95 -28.77 -9.12 -9.78
N VAL A 96 -29.40 -8.36 -10.68
CA VAL A 96 -28.72 -7.38 -11.56
C VAL A 96 -27.84 -6.38 -10.78
N ASN A 97 -28.29 -5.89 -9.63
CA ASN A 97 -27.50 -4.96 -8.82
C ASN A 97 -26.23 -5.61 -8.24
N ALA A 98 -26.34 -6.84 -7.74
CA ALA A 98 -25.19 -7.59 -7.25
C ALA A 98 -24.21 -7.92 -8.38
N TRP A 99 -24.73 -8.28 -9.56
CA TRP A 99 -23.93 -8.49 -10.77
C TRP A 99 -23.18 -7.22 -11.19
N ARG A 100 -23.81 -6.04 -11.10
CA ARG A 100 -23.14 -4.75 -11.36
C ARG A 100 -22.01 -4.50 -10.36
N SER A 101 -22.20 -4.82 -9.08
CA SER A 101 -21.14 -4.71 -8.06
C SER A 101 -19.96 -5.63 -8.36
N VAL A 102 -20.19 -6.88 -8.77
CA VAL A 102 -19.11 -7.80 -9.18
C VAL A 102 -18.30 -7.21 -10.34
N ASN A 103 -18.96 -6.69 -11.38
CA ASN A 103 -18.27 -6.05 -12.50
C ASN A 103 -17.51 -4.80 -12.08
N ALA A 104 -18.05 -4.01 -11.13
CA ALA A 104 -17.35 -2.85 -10.59
C ALA A 104 -16.07 -3.25 -9.84
N ILE A 105 -16.12 -4.30 -9.02
CA ILE A 105 -14.93 -4.81 -8.31
C ILE A 105 -13.89 -5.34 -9.31
N LEU A 106 -14.31 -6.08 -10.35
CA LEU A 106 -13.41 -6.52 -11.41
C LEU A 106 -12.76 -5.34 -12.15
N ALA A 107 -13.51 -4.27 -12.42
CA ALA A 107 -12.96 -3.06 -13.02
C ALA A 107 -11.94 -2.37 -12.09
N VAL A 108 -12.21 -2.31 -10.79
CA VAL A 108 -11.27 -1.77 -9.78
C VAL A 108 -10.01 -2.64 -9.70
N LEU A 109 -10.12 -3.97 -9.78
CA LEU A 109 -8.97 -4.86 -9.83
C LEU A 109 -8.11 -4.58 -11.06
N VAL A 110 -8.70 -4.50 -12.25
CA VAL A 110 -7.97 -4.16 -13.47
C VAL A 110 -7.27 -2.80 -13.35
N LEU A 111 -7.97 -1.78 -12.84
CA LEU A 111 -7.38 -0.47 -12.60
C LEU A 111 -6.24 -0.52 -11.58
N SER A 112 -6.37 -1.33 -10.53
CA SER A 112 -5.35 -1.50 -9.48
C SER A 112 -4.08 -2.11 -10.05
N TRP A 113 -4.22 -3.15 -10.88
CA TRP A 113 -3.09 -3.77 -11.57
C TRP A 113 -2.42 -2.83 -12.58
N TRP A 114 -3.20 -2.02 -13.29
CA TRP A 114 -2.65 -0.99 -14.16
C TRP A 114 -1.85 0.05 -13.39
N MET A 115 -2.37 0.54 -12.26
CA MET A 115 -1.67 1.47 -11.38
C MET A 115 -0.37 0.86 -10.84
N MET A 116 -0.39 -0.43 -10.47
CA MET A 116 0.81 -1.16 -10.08
C MET A 116 1.90 -1.14 -11.16
N VAL A 117 1.53 -1.41 -12.41
CA VAL A 117 2.47 -1.35 -13.55
C VAL A 117 3.06 0.06 -13.70
N MET A 118 2.22 1.11 -13.63
CA MET A 118 2.70 2.49 -13.70
C MET A 118 3.66 2.84 -12.57
N THR A 119 3.38 2.40 -11.34
CA THR A 119 4.27 2.62 -10.20
C THR A 119 5.62 1.92 -10.35
N ALA A 120 5.63 0.72 -10.92
CA ALA A 120 6.84 -0.06 -11.16
C ALA A 120 7.72 0.54 -12.27
N VAL A 121 7.13 1.10 -13.33
CA VAL A 121 7.88 1.64 -14.47
C VAL A 121 8.49 3.00 -14.17
N TYR A 122 7.77 3.89 -13.47
CA TYR A 122 8.13 5.31 -13.41
C TYR A 122 8.72 5.78 -12.08
N PHE A 123 8.39 5.13 -10.97
CA PHE A 123 8.58 5.75 -9.65
C PHE A 123 9.49 4.97 -8.70
N HIS A 124 9.56 3.64 -8.82
CA HIS A 124 10.23 2.81 -7.82
C HIS A 124 11.21 1.82 -8.43
N GLY A 125 12.26 1.50 -7.67
CA GLY A 125 13.18 0.41 -8.00
C GLY A 125 12.58 -0.97 -7.73
N HIS A 126 13.15 -2.02 -8.33
CA HIS A 126 12.72 -3.41 -8.16
C HIS A 126 12.68 -3.86 -6.68
N ASN A 127 13.62 -3.40 -5.85
CA ASN A 127 13.70 -3.76 -4.44
C ASN A 127 12.58 -3.13 -3.60
N GLU A 128 12.25 -1.87 -3.87
CA GLU A 128 11.17 -1.14 -3.20
C GLU A 128 9.82 -1.79 -3.52
N LEU A 129 9.63 -2.21 -4.76
CA LEU A 129 8.44 -2.94 -5.21
C LEU A 129 8.34 -4.32 -4.54
N LEU A 130 9.46 -5.06 -4.45
CA LEU A 130 9.50 -6.37 -3.80
C LEU A 130 9.10 -6.28 -2.33
N THR A 131 9.71 -5.35 -1.59
CA THR A 131 9.37 -5.16 -0.17
C THR A 131 7.92 -4.70 0.02
N GLY A 132 7.41 -3.80 -0.83
CA GLY A 132 6.00 -3.41 -0.83
C GLY A 132 5.06 -4.60 -1.07
N SER A 133 5.45 -5.50 -1.97
CA SER A 133 4.69 -6.71 -2.28
C SER A 133 4.64 -7.68 -1.10
N ILE A 134 5.78 -7.89 -0.45
CA ILE A 134 5.89 -8.73 0.75
C ILE A 134 5.00 -8.19 1.86
N PHE A 135 5.05 -6.88 2.14
CA PHE A 135 4.21 -6.29 3.19
C PHE A 135 2.72 -6.36 2.86
N GLY A 136 2.33 -6.16 1.60
CA GLY A 136 0.94 -6.30 1.16
C GLY A 136 0.40 -7.72 1.38
N VAL A 137 1.16 -8.74 0.95
CA VAL A 137 0.83 -10.16 1.16
C VAL A 137 0.83 -10.52 2.64
N LEU A 138 1.81 -10.03 3.40
CA LEU A 138 1.90 -10.29 4.84
C LEU A 138 0.68 -9.73 5.58
N GLY A 139 0.24 -8.52 5.24
CA GLY A 139 -0.97 -7.93 5.81
C GLY A 139 -2.21 -8.80 5.53
N TRP A 140 -2.35 -9.30 4.30
CA TRP A 140 -3.42 -10.23 3.95
C TRP A 140 -3.31 -11.54 4.75
N ALA A 141 -2.13 -12.14 4.83
CA ALA A 141 -1.90 -13.40 5.53
C ALA A 141 -2.21 -13.28 7.04
N ILE A 142 -1.81 -12.19 7.68
CA ILE A 142 -2.13 -11.92 9.09
C ILE A 142 -3.64 -11.86 9.30
N LEU A 143 -4.37 -11.19 8.42
CA LEU A 143 -5.83 -11.07 8.55
C LEU A 143 -6.53 -12.40 8.23
N TYR A 144 -6.31 -12.97 7.05
CA TYR A 144 -7.08 -14.11 6.55
C TYR A 144 -6.62 -15.47 7.11
N LEU A 145 -5.33 -15.66 7.38
CA LEU A 145 -4.82 -16.92 7.96
C LEU A 145 -4.69 -16.83 9.49
N GLY A 146 -4.49 -15.61 10.01
CA GLY A 146 -4.31 -15.34 11.43
C GLY A 146 -5.61 -14.96 12.13
N LEU A 147 -6.09 -13.74 11.88
CA LEU A 147 -7.15 -13.13 12.68
C LEU A 147 -8.53 -13.73 12.39
N PHE A 148 -8.97 -13.73 11.14
CA PHE A 148 -10.34 -14.10 10.75
C PHE A 148 -10.75 -15.52 11.14
N PRO A 149 -9.89 -16.56 11.04
CA PRO A 149 -10.25 -17.89 11.52
C PRO A 149 -10.48 -17.97 13.05
N ARG A 150 -9.96 -16.99 13.80
CA ARG A 150 -10.07 -16.91 15.27
C ARG A 150 -11.20 -15.99 15.73
N VAL A 151 -11.81 -15.20 14.84
CA VAL A 151 -12.93 -14.32 15.19
C VAL A 151 -14.22 -15.15 15.21
N PRO A 152 -14.99 -15.17 16.32
CA PRO A 152 -16.28 -15.83 16.36
C PRO A 152 -17.22 -15.17 15.33
N GLN A 153 -17.78 -15.97 14.43
CA GLN A 153 -18.69 -15.48 13.41
C GLN A 153 -19.96 -14.94 14.07
N ILE A 154 -20.23 -13.64 13.93
CA ILE A 154 -21.50 -13.04 14.33
C ILE A 154 -22.54 -13.40 13.27
N GLY A 155 -23.38 -14.39 13.60
CA GLY A 155 -24.71 -14.65 13.02
C GLY A 155 -24.79 -14.63 11.49
N LEU A 156 -24.65 -15.79 10.85
CA LEU A 156 -25.31 -16.00 9.57
C LEU A 156 -26.84 -16.01 9.81
N PRO A 157 -27.65 -15.25 9.06
CA PRO A 157 -29.10 -15.42 9.14
C PRO A 157 -29.45 -16.88 8.84
N SER A 158 -30.36 -17.45 9.62
CA SER A 158 -30.82 -18.83 9.43
C SER A 158 -31.30 -18.99 7.99
N ARG A 159 -30.71 -19.94 7.24
CA ARG A 159 -31.28 -20.42 5.98
C ARG A 159 -32.61 -21.10 6.30
N THR A 160 -33.67 -20.33 6.36
CA THR A 160 -35.02 -20.88 6.14
C THR A 160 -35.10 -21.19 4.66
N LEU A 161 -34.91 -22.48 4.37
CA LEU A 161 -35.29 -23.13 3.11
C LEU A 161 -36.80 -22.97 2.87
#